data_AF-A0A2Z6NZW6-F1
#
_entry.id   AF-A0A2Z6NZW6-F1
#
_cell.length_a   1.000
_cell.length_b   1.000
_cell.length_c   1.000
_cell.angle_alpha   90.00
_cell.angle_beta   90.00
_cell.angle_gamma   90.00
#
_symmetry.space_group_name_H-M   'P 1'
#
loop_
_entity.id
_entity.type
_entity.pdbx_description
1 polymer ?
#
loop_
_entity_poly.entity_id
_entity_poly.type
_entity_poly.pdbx_seq_one_letter_code
_entity_poly.pdbx_strand_id
1 'polypeptide(L)'
;MEGLKHASIWWRDIWCLGGEGYGNWFGSNISSVLGDGKDFGFWKEKWLGRKTEEEEAAVGDLKLLLEQVQPCRDNKDRRRWIPNTIGLFSVKSAYAAMQDRSTLPELESNTLWALKRLWRNNVRSKVIIFGWRMLLHKLPTKEDLFHKGIIINNLERKCILCNRENEDLEHVFFHCHVAK
;
A
#
# COMPACT_ATOMS: atom_id res chain seq x y z
N MET A 1 -1.80 15.88 3.75
CA MET A 1 -2.74 15.27 2.77
C MET A 1 -2.96 16.10 1.49
N GLU A 2 -2.51 17.36 1.41
CA GLU A 2 -2.72 18.24 0.24
C GLU A 2 -2.02 17.77 -1.06
N GLY A 3 -0.85 17.13 -0.95
CA GLY A 3 0.01 16.78 -2.10
C GLY A 3 -0.42 15.56 -2.94
N LEU A 4 -1.44 14.81 -2.51
CA LEU A 4 -1.93 13.61 -3.21
C LEU A 4 -3.22 13.86 -4.01
N LYS A 5 -3.77 15.08 -4.00
CA LYS A 5 -5.02 15.43 -4.69
C LYS A 5 -4.94 15.22 -6.21
N HIS A 6 -3.75 15.35 -6.79
CA HIS A 6 -3.49 15.14 -8.22
C HIS A 6 -2.83 13.81 -8.57
N ALA A 7 -2.61 12.93 -7.58
CA ALA A 7 -2.04 11.62 -7.82
C ALA A 7 -3.07 10.68 -8.46
N SER A 8 -2.62 9.76 -9.30
CA SER A 8 -3.50 8.73 -9.86
C SER A 8 -4.12 7.88 -8.75
N ILE A 9 -5.32 7.33 -8.99
CA ILE A 9 -6.01 6.44 -8.04
C ILE A 9 -5.08 5.30 -7.61
N TRP A 10 -4.38 4.70 -8.58
CA TRP A 10 -3.37 3.68 -8.36
C TRP A 10 -2.24 4.12 -7.40
N TRP A 11 -1.76 5.36 -7.53
CA TRP A 11 -0.71 5.88 -6.66
C TRP A 11 -1.20 6.09 -5.22
N ARG A 12 -2.46 6.54 -5.08
CA ARG A 12 -3.08 6.69 -3.76
C ARG A 12 -3.29 5.32 -3.10
N ASP A 13 -3.72 4.31 -3.85
CA ASP A 13 -3.90 2.95 -3.34
C ASP A 13 -2.57 2.34 -2.87
N ILE A 14 -1.49 2.49 -3.66
CA ILE A 14 -0.14 2.06 -3.26
C ILE A 14 0.36 2.79 -2.02
N TRP A 15 0.11 4.09 -1.94
CA TRP A 15 0.46 4.88 -0.76
C TRP A 15 -0.32 4.42 0.48
N CYS A 16 -1.61 4.10 0.33
CA CYS A 16 -2.46 3.59 1.40
C CYS A 16 -2.03 2.20 1.90
N LEU A 17 -1.44 1.34 1.05
CA LEU A 17 -0.79 0.10 1.49
C LEU A 17 0.37 0.33 2.46
N GLY A 18 0.88 1.56 2.58
CA GLY A 18 1.90 1.98 3.54
C GLY A 18 1.41 2.97 4.62
N GLY A 19 0.10 3.12 4.79
CA GLY A 19 -0.47 3.91 5.90
C GLY A 19 -0.04 3.40 7.28
N GLU A 20 -0.24 4.22 8.31
CA GLU A 20 0.33 4.09 9.67
C GLU A 20 0.23 2.69 10.32
N GLY A 21 -0.73 1.84 9.93
CA GLY A 21 -0.85 0.46 10.41
C GLY A 21 0.04 -0.59 9.72
N TYR A 22 0.71 -0.26 8.61
CA TYR A 22 1.52 -1.19 7.80
C TYR A 22 2.99 -0.75 7.69
N GLY A 23 3.44 0.16 8.57
CA GLY A 23 4.85 0.49 8.75
C GLY A 23 5.50 1.15 7.53
N ASN A 24 4.97 2.30 7.06
CA ASN A 24 5.55 3.23 6.07
C ASN A 24 6.50 2.56 5.04
N TRP A 25 6.08 1.44 4.46
CA TRP A 25 7.01 0.56 3.74
C TRP A 25 7.63 1.28 2.55
N PHE A 26 6.86 2.15 1.90
CA PHE A 26 7.31 2.92 0.76
C PHE A 26 8.29 4.02 1.17
N GLY A 27 7.97 4.79 2.23
CA GLY A 27 8.84 5.84 2.74
C GLY A 27 10.16 5.31 3.26
N SER A 28 10.17 4.16 3.95
CA SER A 28 11.40 3.49 4.41
C SER A 28 12.31 3.02 3.26
N ASN A 29 11.78 2.92 2.04
CA ASN A 29 12.53 2.49 0.85
C ASN A 29 12.92 3.67 -0.07
N ILE A 30 12.65 4.90 0.35
CA ILE A 30 13.06 6.12 -0.36
C ILE A 30 14.06 6.89 0.48
N SER A 31 15.18 7.25 -0.13
CA SER A 31 16.10 8.25 0.42
C SER A 31 16.21 9.47 -0.50
N SER A 32 16.67 10.59 0.06
CA SER A 32 17.01 11.78 -0.71
C SER A 32 18.50 11.80 -1.00
N VAL A 33 18.87 12.19 -2.22
CA VAL A 33 20.25 12.47 -2.62
C VAL A 33 20.33 13.96 -2.89
N LEU A 34 21.08 14.65 -2.02
CA LEU A 34 21.28 16.09 -2.11
C LEU A 34 22.24 16.42 -3.28
N GLY A 35 21.78 17.27 -4.19
CA GLY A 35 22.55 17.81 -5.30
C GLY A 35 22.73 19.33 -5.12
N ASP A 36 22.09 20.11 -5.99
CA ASP A 36 22.14 21.58 -5.98
C ASP A 36 21.25 22.26 -4.91
N GLY A 37 20.47 21.49 -4.15
CA GLY A 37 19.69 21.97 -3.00
C GLY A 37 18.49 22.86 -3.37
N LYS A 38 18.06 22.86 -4.64
CA LYS A 38 16.94 23.69 -5.10
C LYS A 38 15.57 23.05 -4.84
N ASP A 39 15.48 21.72 -4.93
CA ASP A 39 14.22 20.97 -4.83
C ASP A 39 13.98 20.48 -3.41
N PHE A 40 15.03 20.15 -2.66
CA PHE A 40 14.93 19.79 -1.25
C PHE A 40 15.13 21.01 -0.36
N GLY A 41 14.04 21.46 0.25
CA GLY A 41 14.02 22.56 1.22
C GLY A 41 14.64 22.24 2.58
N PHE A 42 15.66 21.37 2.65
CA PHE A 42 16.35 21.00 3.90
C PHE A 42 16.81 22.26 4.67
N TRP A 43 17.24 23.29 3.94
CA TRP A 43 17.70 24.58 4.48
C TRP A 43 16.62 25.67 4.53
N LYS A 44 15.39 25.39 4.08
CA LYS A 44 14.27 26.36 4.06
C LYS A 44 13.34 26.23 5.27
N GLU A 45 13.52 25.18 6.08
CA GLU A 45 12.93 25.09 7.42
C GLU A 45 13.52 26.21 8.27
N LYS A 46 12.69 27.16 8.72
CA LYS A 46 13.12 28.12 9.73
C LYS A 46 13.35 27.32 11.02
N TRP A 47 14.61 27.10 11.39
CA TRP A 47 14.99 26.63 12.71
C TRP A 47 14.58 27.70 13.74
N LEU A 48 13.32 27.67 14.16
CA LEU A 48 12.72 28.62 15.09
C LEU A 48 12.99 28.15 16.51
N GLY A 49 13.87 28.84 17.23
CA GLY A 49 14.06 28.68 18.67
C GLY A 49 15.29 29.43 19.17
N ARG A 50 15.21 30.06 20.34
CA ARG A 50 16.41 30.48 21.09
C ARG A 50 17.15 29.20 21.46
N LYS A 51 18.39 29.07 21.00
CA LYS A 51 19.25 27.92 21.28
C LYS A 51 19.44 27.77 22.79
N THR A 52 19.14 26.60 23.33
CA THR A 52 19.68 26.19 24.64
C THR A 52 21.13 25.74 24.48
N GLU A 53 21.91 25.68 25.57
CA GLU A 53 23.32 25.22 25.53
C GLU A 53 23.45 23.77 25.00
N GLU A 54 22.43 22.94 25.25
CA GLU A 54 22.33 21.56 24.77
C GLU A 54 22.13 21.49 23.24
N GLU A 55 21.37 22.42 22.66
CA GLU A 55 21.18 22.52 21.21
C GLU A 55 22.44 23.04 20.50
N GLU A 56 23.26 23.86 21.14
CA GLU A 56 24.54 24.30 20.57
C GLU A 56 25.55 23.16 20.40
N ALA A 57 25.62 22.25 21.38
CA ALA A 57 26.43 21.03 21.26
C ALA A 57 25.92 20.14 20.11
N ALA A 58 24.61 19.92 20.02
CA ALA A 58 24.00 19.13 18.95
C ALA A 58 24.19 19.76 17.55
N VAL A 59 24.17 21.10 17.46
CA VAL A 59 24.50 21.83 16.23
C VAL A 59 25.98 21.67 15.86
N GLY A 60 26.88 21.63 16.84
CA GLY A 60 28.30 21.33 16.64
C GLY A 60 28.51 19.94 16.01
N ASP A 61 27.88 18.92 16.59
CA ASP A 61 27.93 17.55 16.08
C ASP A 61 27.33 17.43 14.67
N LEU A 62 26.18 18.09 14.45
CA LEU A 62 25.55 18.12 13.12
C LEU A 62 26.45 18.80 12.08
N LYS A 63 27.15 19.87 12.44
CA LYS A 63 28.13 20.53 11.55
C LYS A 63 29.27 19.60 11.17
N LEU A 64 29.83 18.87 12.14
CA LEU A 64 30.90 17.90 11.88
C LEU A 64 30.44 16.76 10.96
N LEU A 65 29.19 16.30 11.11
CA LEU A 65 28.60 15.31 10.21
C LEU A 65 28.38 15.87 8.80
N LEU A 66 27.97 17.14 8.69
CA LEU A 66 27.72 17.80 7.41
C LEU A 66 29.00 18.17 6.65
N GLU A 67 30.10 18.46 7.35
CA GLU A 67 31.41 18.68 6.71
C GLU A 67 31.89 17.47 5.91
N GLN A 68 31.45 16.26 6.28
CA GLN A 68 31.74 15.02 5.56
C GLN A 68 30.86 14.83 4.31
N VAL A 69 29.79 15.61 4.17
CA VAL A 69 28.87 15.56 3.04
C VAL A 69 29.30 16.61 2.02
N GLN A 70 29.73 16.19 0.83
CA GLN A 70 29.97 17.10 -0.29
C GLN A 70 28.76 17.09 -1.23
N PRO A 71 27.90 18.13 -1.23
CA PRO A 71 26.80 18.23 -2.18
C PRO A 71 27.37 18.36 -3.59
N CYS A 72 26.99 17.47 -4.48
CA CYS A 72 27.38 17.56 -5.88
C CYS A 72 26.50 18.62 -6.57
N ARG A 73 26.98 19.87 -6.60
CA ARG A 73 26.26 21.02 -7.17
C ARG A 73 25.99 20.90 -8.68
N ASP A 74 26.72 20.04 -9.36
CA ASP A 74 26.53 19.76 -10.79
C ASP A 74 25.32 18.87 -11.08
N ASN A 75 24.79 18.22 -10.04
CA ASN A 75 23.62 17.35 -10.16
C ASN A 75 22.42 17.96 -9.46
N LYS A 76 21.23 17.77 -10.03
CA LYS A 76 19.98 18.11 -9.36
C LYS A 76 19.72 17.16 -8.20
N ASP A 77 19.06 17.71 -7.19
CA ASP A 77 18.39 16.95 -6.14
C ASP A 77 17.56 15.79 -6.73
N ARG A 78 17.66 14.60 -6.14
CA ARG A 78 16.86 13.44 -6.59
C ARG A 78 16.46 12.51 -5.45
N ARG A 79 15.34 11.81 -5.64
CA ARG A 79 14.95 10.67 -4.79
C ARG A 79 15.66 9.41 -5.27
N ARG A 80 16.10 8.58 -4.33
CA ARG A 80 16.71 7.28 -4.58
C ARG A 80 15.80 6.19 -4.03
N TRP A 81 15.51 5.20 -4.86
CA TRP A 81 14.82 3.97 -4.48
C TRP A 81 15.85 2.96 -3.93
N ILE A 82 15.80 2.69 -2.63
CA ILE A 82 16.79 1.89 -1.89
C ILE A 82 16.84 0.43 -2.38
N PRO A 83 15.71 -0.27 -2.65
CA PRO A 83 15.73 -1.66 -3.11
C PRO A 83 16.34 -1.92 -4.50
N ASN A 84 16.73 -0.87 -5.24
CA ASN A 84 17.43 -1.02 -6.51
C ASN A 84 18.84 -0.45 -6.38
N THR A 85 19.84 -1.22 -6.82
CA THR A 85 21.26 -0.83 -6.77
C THR A 85 21.54 0.45 -7.56
N ILE A 86 20.86 0.65 -8.69
CA ILE A 86 20.96 1.85 -9.54
C ILE A 86 20.21 3.05 -8.90
N GLY A 87 19.40 2.80 -7.88
CA GLY A 87 18.65 3.84 -7.17
C GLY A 87 17.38 4.29 -7.89
N LEU A 88 17.01 3.66 -9.00
CA LEU A 88 15.80 3.97 -9.77
C LEU A 88 14.62 3.13 -9.29
N PHE A 89 13.45 3.76 -9.24
CA PHE A 89 12.22 3.05 -8.97
C PHE A 89 11.89 2.10 -10.11
N SER A 90 11.50 0.88 -9.76
CA SER A 90 10.83 -0.04 -10.68
C SER A 90 9.71 -0.76 -9.94
N VAL A 91 8.63 -1.04 -10.65
CA VAL A 91 7.49 -1.80 -10.12
C VAL A 91 7.97 -3.16 -9.60
N LYS A 92 8.86 -3.84 -10.33
CA LYS A 92 9.46 -5.12 -9.92
C LYS A 92 10.13 -5.04 -8.55
N SER A 93 11.04 -4.07 -8.34
CA SER A 93 11.74 -3.90 -7.07
C SER A 93 10.82 -3.47 -5.93
N ALA A 94 9.74 -2.74 -6.23
CA ALA A 94 8.73 -2.35 -5.25
C ALA A 94 7.95 -3.55 -4.73
N TYR A 95 7.47 -4.41 -5.63
CA TYR A 95 6.77 -5.64 -5.23
C TYR A 95 7.67 -6.61 -4.46
N ALA A 96 8.94 -6.75 -4.85
CA ALA A 96 9.89 -7.59 -4.12
C ALA A 96 10.09 -7.09 -2.67
N ALA A 97 10.32 -5.78 -2.50
CA ALA A 97 10.49 -5.18 -1.18
C ALA A 97 9.23 -5.25 -0.30
N MET A 98 8.04 -5.23 -0.92
CA MET A 98 6.76 -5.40 -0.23
C MET A 98 6.57 -6.85 0.23
N GLN A 99 6.84 -7.82 -0.64
CA GLN A 99 6.68 -9.25 -0.34
C GLN A 99 7.59 -9.73 0.80
N ASP A 100 8.82 -9.21 0.85
CA ASP A 100 9.80 -9.55 1.89
C ASP A 100 9.38 -9.09 3.29
N ARG A 101 8.57 -8.02 3.38
CA ARG A 101 8.08 -7.48 4.65
C ARG A 101 6.72 -8.03 5.08
N SER A 102 5.94 -8.54 4.15
CA SER A 102 4.64 -9.12 4.45
C SER A 102 4.78 -10.57 4.89
N THR A 103 4.42 -10.89 6.13
CA THR A 103 3.95 -12.23 6.49
C THR A 103 2.64 -12.46 5.77
N LEU A 104 2.72 -12.85 4.50
CA LEU A 104 1.53 -13.27 3.77
C LEU A 104 0.96 -14.47 4.53
N PRO A 105 -0.33 -14.45 4.91
CA PRO A 105 -0.98 -15.63 5.46
C PRO A 105 -0.75 -16.77 4.48
N GLU A 106 -0.24 -17.90 4.99
CA GLU A 106 -0.06 -19.08 4.15
C GLU A 106 -1.43 -19.47 3.60
N LEU A 107 -1.59 -19.36 2.29
CA LEU A 107 -2.84 -19.69 1.65
C LEU A 107 -3.04 -21.20 1.74
N GLU A 108 -4.24 -21.63 2.14
CA GLU A 108 -4.58 -23.05 2.19
C GLU A 108 -4.21 -23.75 0.87
N SER A 109 -3.61 -24.94 0.98
CA SER A 109 -3.11 -25.71 -0.17
C SER A 109 -4.17 -25.93 -1.25
N ASN A 110 -5.42 -26.19 -0.86
CA ASN A 110 -6.54 -26.38 -1.78
C ASN A 110 -6.85 -25.09 -2.55
N THR A 111 -6.90 -23.95 -1.87
CA THR A 111 -7.14 -22.64 -2.49
C THR A 111 -6.01 -22.26 -3.44
N LEU A 112 -4.76 -22.51 -3.06
CA LEU A 112 -3.60 -22.29 -3.94
C LEU A 112 -3.68 -23.15 -5.21
N TRP A 113 -4.03 -24.43 -5.06
CA TRP A 113 -4.23 -25.34 -6.19
C TRP A 113 -5.36 -24.85 -7.12
N ALA A 114 -6.50 -24.46 -6.54
CA ALA A 114 -7.66 -23.96 -7.29
C ALA A 114 -7.31 -22.69 -8.07
N LEU A 115 -6.58 -21.75 -7.44
CA LEU A 115 -6.10 -20.54 -8.10
C LEU A 115 -5.16 -20.84 -9.27
N LYS A 116 -4.18 -21.73 -9.09
CA LYS A 116 -3.28 -22.16 -10.19
C LYS A 116 -4.06 -22.77 -11.35
N ARG A 117 -5.10 -23.55 -11.07
CA ARG A 117 -5.98 -24.14 -12.08
C ARG A 117 -6.82 -23.07 -12.79
N LEU A 118 -7.36 -22.11 -12.04
CA LEU A 118 -8.20 -21.03 -12.55
C LEU A 118 -7.48 -20.19 -13.60
N TRP A 119 -6.23 -19.78 -13.32
CA TRP A 119 -5.43 -18.97 -14.24
C TRP A 119 -5.01 -19.70 -15.52
N ARG A 120 -5.10 -21.03 -15.56
CA ARG A 120 -4.81 -21.85 -16.74
C ARG A 120 -6.01 -22.04 -17.67
N ASN A 121 -7.19 -21.56 -17.28
CA ASN A 121 -8.40 -21.74 -18.08
C ASN A 121 -8.43 -20.75 -19.26
N ASN A 122 -8.83 -21.23 -20.43
CA ASN A 122 -9.04 -20.40 -21.61
C ASN A 122 -10.45 -19.76 -21.60
N VAL A 123 -10.69 -18.88 -20.63
CA VAL A 123 -11.94 -18.11 -20.51
C VAL A 123 -11.63 -16.62 -20.48
N ARG A 124 -12.64 -15.79 -20.72
CA ARG A 124 -12.49 -14.33 -20.68
C ARG A 124 -11.91 -13.89 -19.33
N SER A 125 -10.99 -12.92 -19.34
CA SER A 125 -10.30 -12.45 -18.12
C SER A 125 -11.26 -12.02 -17.02
N LYS A 126 -12.43 -11.45 -17.35
CA LYS A 126 -13.47 -11.10 -16.36
C LYS A 126 -13.96 -12.29 -15.52
N VAL A 127 -14.01 -13.49 -16.11
CA VAL A 127 -14.42 -14.73 -15.44
C VAL A 127 -13.30 -15.22 -14.53
N ILE A 128 -12.06 -15.16 -14.99
CA ILE A 128 -10.88 -15.51 -14.18
C ILE A 128 -10.78 -14.57 -12.97
N ILE A 129 -10.92 -13.26 -13.17
CA ILE A 129 -10.89 -12.27 -12.09
C ILE A 129 -12.04 -12.50 -11.10
N PHE A 130 -13.23 -12.80 -11.58
CA PHE A 130 -14.36 -13.14 -10.71
C PHE A 130 -14.07 -14.37 -9.84
N GLY A 131 -13.60 -15.47 -10.45
CA GLY A 131 -13.24 -16.69 -9.71
C GLY A 131 -12.10 -16.46 -8.71
N TRP A 132 -11.11 -15.63 -9.07
CA TRP A 132 -10.00 -15.27 -8.19
C TRP A 132 -10.50 -14.53 -6.95
N ARG A 133 -11.41 -13.56 -7.13
CA ARG A 133 -12.05 -12.86 -6.01
C ARG A 133 -12.91 -13.78 -5.16
N MET A 134 -13.64 -14.71 -5.79
CA MET A 134 -14.49 -15.67 -5.10
C MET A 134 -13.66 -16.60 -4.20
N LEU A 135 -12.60 -17.23 -4.74
CA LEU A 135 -11.72 -18.15 -4.01
C LEU A 135 -10.97 -17.49 -2.85
N LEU A 136 -10.79 -16.17 -2.88
CA LEU A 136 -10.13 -15.41 -1.81
C LEU A 136 -11.11 -14.75 -0.84
N HIS A 137 -12.42 -15.03 -0.95
CA HIS A 137 -13.48 -14.36 -0.19
C HIS A 137 -13.40 -12.82 -0.29
N LYS A 138 -13.22 -12.30 -1.51
CA LYS A 138 -13.08 -10.86 -1.85
C LYS A 138 -14.17 -10.35 -2.79
N LEU A 139 -15.30 -11.05 -2.90
CA LEU A 139 -16.50 -10.48 -3.52
C LEU A 139 -17.17 -9.51 -2.53
N PRO A 140 -17.85 -8.46 -3.00
CA PRO A 140 -18.46 -7.47 -2.12
C PRO A 140 -19.86 -7.93 -1.70
N THR A 141 -19.95 -9.00 -0.91
CA THR A 141 -21.24 -9.44 -0.35
C THR A 141 -21.72 -8.47 0.70
N LYS A 142 -23.03 -8.43 1.01
CA LYS A 142 -23.51 -7.54 2.09
C LYS A 142 -22.90 -7.89 3.45
N GLU A 143 -22.62 -9.17 3.69
CA GLU A 143 -21.90 -9.61 4.88
C GLU A 143 -20.47 -9.01 4.92
N ASP A 144 -19.75 -9.03 3.79
CA ASP A 144 -18.42 -8.40 3.68
C ASP A 144 -18.46 -6.88 3.83
N LEU A 145 -19.50 -6.23 3.32
CA LEU A 145 -19.70 -4.78 3.46
C LEU A 145 -20.05 -4.40 4.91
N PHE A 146 -20.79 -5.25 5.62
CA PHE A 146 -21.08 -5.09 7.04
C PHE A 146 -19.82 -5.21 7.90
N HIS A 147 -18.99 -6.22 7.67
CA HIS A 147 -17.70 -6.35 8.36
C HIS A 147 -16.74 -5.17 8.12
N LYS A 148 -16.89 -4.46 7.00
CA LYS A 148 -16.14 -3.24 6.69
C LYS A 148 -16.77 -1.96 7.27
N GLY A 149 -17.88 -2.06 7.99
CA GLY A 149 -18.61 -0.92 8.54
C GLY A 149 -19.29 -0.03 7.50
N ILE A 150 -19.43 -0.50 6.25
CA ILE A 150 -20.14 0.23 5.18
C ILE A 150 -21.65 0.04 5.37
N ILE A 151 -22.07 -1.20 5.62
CA ILE A 151 -23.43 -1.49 6.09
C ILE A 151 -23.40 -1.49 7.61
N ILE A 152 -24.34 -0.78 8.22
CA ILE A 152 -24.40 -0.63 9.68
C ILE A 152 -25.62 -1.38 10.24
N ASN A 153 -26.71 -1.44 9.47
CA ASN A 153 -27.95 -2.07 9.89
C ASN A 153 -27.92 -3.58 9.64
N ASN A 154 -28.17 -4.39 10.68
CA ASN A 154 -28.25 -5.84 10.56
C ASN A 154 -29.32 -6.31 9.57
N LEU A 155 -30.41 -5.55 9.38
CA LEU A 155 -31.47 -5.91 8.43
C LEU A 155 -31.00 -5.81 6.97
N GLU A 156 -30.03 -4.95 6.67
CA GLU A 156 -29.53 -4.75 5.32
C GLU A 156 -28.60 -5.88 4.85
N ARG A 157 -28.14 -6.74 5.78
CA ARG A 157 -27.28 -7.90 5.49
C ARG A 157 -28.00 -9.02 4.73
N LYS A 158 -29.33 -9.03 4.75
CA LYS A 158 -30.12 -10.11 4.13
C LYS A 158 -29.90 -10.18 2.62
N CYS A 159 -29.85 -11.41 2.10
CA CYS A 159 -29.79 -11.73 0.68
C CYS A 159 -30.91 -11.03 -0.07
N ILE A 160 -30.55 -10.27 -1.12
CA ILE A 160 -31.54 -9.56 -1.93
C ILE A 160 -32.48 -10.50 -2.70
N LEU A 161 -32.05 -11.74 -2.95
CA LEU A 161 -32.79 -12.70 -3.76
C LEU A 161 -33.86 -13.42 -2.94
N CYS A 162 -33.50 -13.98 -1.78
CA CYS A 162 -34.43 -14.76 -0.97
C CYS A 162 -35.02 -13.99 0.22
N ASN A 163 -34.36 -12.91 0.67
CA ASN A 163 -34.69 -12.11 1.84
C ASN A 163 -34.86 -12.92 3.16
N ARG A 164 -34.26 -14.11 3.24
CA ARG A 164 -34.36 -15.03 4.39
C ARG A 164 -33.08 -15.09 5.21
N GLU A 165 -31.96 -15.36 4.56
CA GLU A 165 -30.63 -15.49 5.18
C GLU A 165 -29.74 -14.29 4.82
N ASN A 166 -28.59 -14.18 5.48
CA ASN A 166 -27.60 -13.15 5.16
C ASN A 166 -26.97 -13.40 3.78
N GLU A 167 -26.60 -12.32 3.10
CA GLU A 167 -25.90 -12.39 1.83
C GLU A 167 -24.41 -12.56 2.09
N ASP A 168 -24.00 -13.82 2.17
CA ASP A 168 -22.60 -14.21 2.09
C ASP A 168 -22.34 -15.03 0.81
N LEU A 169 -21.06 -15.35 0.58
CA LEU A 169 -20.62 -16.09 -0.60
C LEU A 169 -21.26 -17.48 -0.68
N GLU A 170 -21.34 -18.18 0.45
CA GLU A 170 -21.80 -19.56 0.46
C GLU A 170 -23.31 -19.62 0.17
N HIS A 171 -24.06 -18.71 0.79
CA HIS A 171 -25.48 -18.54 0.55
C HIS A 171 -25.74 -18.18 -0.91
N VAL A 172 -25.16 -17.10 -1.44
CA VAL A 172 -25.48 -16.60 -2.79
C VAL A 172 -25.21 -17.66 -3.87
N PHE A 173 -24.13 -18.43 -3.75
CA PHE A 173 -23.72 -19.37 -4.80
C PHE A 173 -24.18 -20.82 -4.58
N PHE A 174 -24.41 -21.27 -3.34
CA PHE A 174 -24.64 -22.69 -3.06
C PHE A 174 -25.92 -22.99 -2.26
N HIS A 175 -26.43 -22.06 -1.45
CA HIS A 175 -27.58 -22.35 -0.57
C HIS A 175 -28.85 -21.57 -0.91
N CYS A 176 -28.74 -20.44 -1.61
CA CYS A 176 -29.89 -19.61 -1.95
C CYS A 176 -30.84 -20.36 -2.88
N HIS A 177 -32.05 -20.64 -2.40
CA HIS A 177 -33.06 -21.38 -3.16
C HIS A 177 -33.58 -20.63 -4.39
N VAL A 178 -33.31 -19.32 -4.52
CA VAL A 178 -33.70 -18.49 -5.68
C VAL A 178 -32.59 -18.46 -6.74
N ALA A 179 -31.33 -18.64 -6.32
CA ALA A 179 -30.18 -18.61 -7.22
C ALA A 179 -29.82 -19.99 -7.82
N LYS A 180 -30.45 -21.07 -7.33
CA LYS A 180 -30.34 -22.42 -7.87
C LYS A 180 -31.21 -22.62 -9.10
#